data_AF-M1C8W8-F1
#
_entry.id   AF-M1C8W8-F1
#
_cell.length_a   1.000
_cell.length_b   1.000
_cell.length_c   1.000
_cell.angle_alpha   90.00
_cell.angle_beta   90.00
_cell.angle_gamma   90.00
#
_symmetry.space_group_name_H-M   'P 1'
#
loop_
_entity.id
_entity.type
_entity.pdbx_description
1 polymer ?
#
loop_
_entity_poly.entity_id
_entity_poly.type
_entity_poly.pdbx_seq_one_letter_code
_entity_poly.pdbx_strand_id
1 'polypeptide(L)'
;MEDVEEKIEGSLQFTPNELLQWSQWQLLDSVLPTGGFAHSFGVEAAIQARKTSISQGSALLRVAAAVFQEVPYFKTMREMTLASGAVRFHHAPIFGLVCGLLGLNAETSQKTYLFITMRDVVSAATRLNLVGPLGAAVLQHQLAANAEELSKKWMNRPVEEACQTNPLLDTIQGCHGYLFSRLFCS
;
A
#
# COMPACT_ATOMS: atom_id res chain seq x y z
N MET A 1 33.36 -33.37 -9.30
CA MET A 1 32.10 -32.60 -9.19
C MET A 1 32.20 -31.66 -8.00
N GLU A 2 33.38 -31.05 -7.82
CA GLU A 2 33.69 -30.08 -6.74
C GLU A 2 34.22 -28.75 -7.33
N ASP A 3 34.52 -28.69 -8.64
CA ASP A 3 35.06 -27.48 -9.29
C ASP A 3 34.01 -26.47 -9.82
N VAL A 4 32.73 -26.60 -9.42
CA VAL A 4 31.65 -25.69 -9.88
C VAL A 4 31.14 -24.77 -8.76
N GLU A 5 31.38 -25.09 -7.49
CA GLU A 5 30.96 -24.24 -6.36
C GLU A 5 31.96 -23.10 -6.05
N GLU A 6 33.24 -23.25 -6.41
CA GLU A 6 34.28 -22.29 -6.03
C GLU A 6 34.34 -21.03 -6.93
N LYS A 7 33.48 -20.92 -7.95
CA LYS A 7 33.51 -19.81 -8.92
C LYS A 7 32.43 -18.74 -8.74
N ILE A 8 31.63 -18.81 -7.68
CA ILE A 8 30.54 -17.85 -7.41
C ILE A 8 30.97 -16.75 -6.41
N GLU A 9 32.08 -16.90 -5.69
CA GLU A 9 32.58 -15.88 -4.73
C GLU A 9 33.34 -14.71 -5.39
N GLY A 10 33.38 -14.65 -6.71
CA GLY A 10 33.94 -13.53 -7.47
C GLY A 10 33.02 -12.32 -7.53
N SER A 11 33.06 -11.48 -6.48
CA SER A 11 32.76 -10.04 -6.53
C SER A 11 31.48 -9.61 -7.26
N LEU A 12 30.31 -9.95 -6.71
CA LEU A 12 29.10 -9.17 -6.98
C LEU A 12 29.13 -7.92 -6.08
N GLN A 13 29.96 -6.94 -6.45
CA GLN A 13 29.88 -5.59 -5.90
C GLN A 13 28.66 -4.91 -6.51
N PHE A 14 27.49 -5.16 -5.94
CA PHE A 14 26.28 -4.44 -6.32
C PHE A 14 26.44 -2.97 -5.97
N THR A 15 26.10 -2.09 -6.92
CA THR A 15 26.03 -0.68 -6.60
C THR A 15 24.86 -0.45 -5.64
N PRO A 16 24.97 0.49 -4.68
CA PRO A 16 23.85 0.82 -3.79
C PRO A 16 22.55 1.17 -4.54
N ASN A 17 22.68 1.65 -5.79
CA ASN A 17 21.57 2.01 -6.65
C ASN A 17 20.83 0.79 -7.23
N GLU A 18 21.53 -0.32 -7.51
CA GLU A 18 20.91 -1.56 -7.99
C GLU A 18 20.09 -2.22 -6.89
N LEU A 19 20.63 -2.34 -5.67
CA LEU A 19 19.90 -2.90 -4.52
C LEU A 19 18.68 -2.05 -4.15
N LEU A 20 18.78 -0.73 -4.28
CA LEU A 20 17.66 0.19 -4.03
C LEU A 20 16.49 -0.08 -4.97
N GLN A 21 16.74 -0.40 -6.24
CA GLN A 21 15.69 -0.72 -7.20
C GLN A 21 14.90 -1.98 -6.81
N TRP A 22 15.57 -3.01 -6.29
CA TRP A 22 14.90 -4.20 -5.78
C TRP A 22 14.01 -3.90 -4.57
N SER A 23 14.48 -3.06 -3.65
CA SER A 23 13.67 -2.57 -2.52
C SER A 23 12.43 -1.78 -2.98
N GLN A 24 12.56 -1.00 -4.06
CA GLN A 24 11.42 -0.29 -4.66
C GLN A 24 10.41 -1.24 -5.30
N TRP A 25 10.85 -2.30 -5.99
CA TRP A 25 9.95 -3.31 -6.54
C TRP A 25 9.28 -4.15 -5.46
N GLN A 26 9.95 -4.37 -4.34
CA GLN A 26 9.33 -5.03 -3.20
C GLN A 26 8.09 -4.27 -2.72
N LEU A 27 8.04 -2.93 -2.86
CA LEU A 27 6.84 -2.12 -2.59
C LEU A 27 5.62 -2.50 -3.43
N LEU A 28 5.83 -3.06 -4.61
CA LEU A 28 4.79 -3.50 -5.53
C LEU A 28 4.34 -4.94 -5.24
N ASP A 29 4.97 -5.65 -4.31
CA ASP A 29 4.55 -6.98 -3.92
C ASP A 29 3.16 -6.94 -3.26
N SER A 30 2.36 -7.96 -3.54
CA SER A 30 1.07 -8.20 -2.89
C SER A 30 1.21 -8.69 -1.44
N VAL A 31 2.40 -9.18 -1.05
CA VAL A 31 2.73 -9.67 0.29
C VAL A 31 2.97 -8.54 1.28
N LEU A 32 3.37 -7.35 0.81
CA LEU A 32 3.37 -6.19 1.68
C LEU A 32 1.95 -5.92 2.20
N PRO A 33 1.80 -5.46 3.44
CA PRO A 33 0.49 -5.25 4.06
C PRO A 33 -0.20 -4.00 3.47
N THR A 34 -0.46 -4.01 2.16
CA THR A 34 -1.28 -3.03 1.45
C THR A 34 -2.77 -3.29 1.65
N GLY A 35 -3.13 -4.51 2.08
CA GLY A 35 -4.41 -4.88 2.69
C GLY A 35 -5.65 -4.40 1.92
N GLY A 36 -6.29 -5.32 1.18
CA GLY A 36 -7.54 -5.10 0.43
C GLY A 36 -8.45 -3.99 0.96
N PHE A 37 -8.57 -2.92 0.17
CA PHE A 37 -9.38 -1.73 0.41
C PHE A 37 -10.88 -2.07 0.44
N ALA A 38 -11.36 -2.69 1.52
CA ALA A 38 -12.78 -2.79 1.84
C ALA A 38 -13.10 -1.70 2.86
N HIS A 39 -13.12 -0.45 2.40
CA HIS A 39 -13.41 0.68 3.29
C HIS A 39 -14.89 0.88 3.48
N SER A 40 -15.22 1.73 4.44
CA SER A 40 -16.57 2.06 4.82
C SER A 40 -16.65 3.56 5.08
N PHE A 41 -17.63 4.31 4.54
CA PHE A 41 -17.56 5.79 4.61
C PHE A 41 -18.79 6.58 5.16
N GLY A 42 -19.82 6.00 5.80
CA GLY A 42 -20.67 6.68 6.83
C GLY A 42 -19.94 7.07 8.13
N VAL A 43 -20.58 7.51 9.24
CA VAL A 43 -19.84 7.97 10.46
C VAL A 43 -19.13 6.80 11.18
N GLU A 44 -19.84 5.71 11.40
CA GLU A 44 -19.31 4.43 11.90
C GLU A 44 -18.29 3.85 10.92
N ALA A 45 -18.59 4.05 9.66
CA ALA A 45 -17.80 3.56 8.57
C ALA A 45 -16.47 4.35 8.48
N ALA A 46 -16.48 5.67 8.62
CA ALA A 46 -15.33 6.57 8.63
C ALA A 46 -14.45 6.28 9.86
N ILE A 47 -15.07 5.97 11.01
CA ILE A 47 -14.36 5.43 12.17
C ILE A 47 -13.65 4.12 11.80
N GLN A 48 -14.33 3.23 11.08
CA GLN A 48 -13.77 1.95 10.66
C GLN A 48 -12.68 2.09 9.59
N ALA A 49 -12.88 2.91 8.55
CA ALA A 49 -11.88 3.25 7.54
C ALA A 49 -10.66 3.93 8.17
N ARG A 50 -10.86 4.81 9.15
CA ARG A 50 -9.78 5.39 9.95
C ARG A 50 -9.01 4.32 10.71
N LYS A 51 -9.69 3.41 11.42
CA LYS A 51 -9.05 2.31 12.15
C LYS A 51 -8.26 1.39 11.21
N THR A 52 -8.84 1.02 10.08
CA THR A 52 -8.21 0.16 9.07
C THR A 52 -7.01 0.84 8.45
N SER A 53 -7.12 2.12 8.07
CA SER A 53 -6.00 2.92 7.55
C SER A 53 -4.85 3.03 8.56
N ILE A 54 -5.16 3.23 9.85
CA ILE A 54 -4.15 3.28 10.93
C ILE A 54 -3.51 1.91 11.15
N SER A 55 -4.31 0.84 11.14
CA SER A 55 -3.82 -0.53 11.30
C SER A 55 -2.88 -0.92 10.15
N GLN A 56 -3.28 -0.62 8.92
CA GLN A 56 -2.48 -0.87 7.71
C GLN A 56 -1.18 -0.06 7.70
N GLY A 57 -1.23 1.24 7.97
CA GLY A 57 0.00 2.04 8.02
C GLY A 57 0.94 1.62 9.16
N SER A 58 0.39 1.20 10.31
CA SER A 58 1.18 0.61 11.39
C SER A 58 1.81 -0.73 11.00
N ALA A 59 1.09 -1.58 10.26
CA ALA A 59 1.61 -2.83 9.73
C ALA A 59 2.69 -2.58 8.67
N LEU A 60 2.48 -1.63 7.76
CA LEU A 60 3.44 -1.21 6.75
C LEU A 60 4.73 -0.70 7.40
N LEU A 61 4.65 0.17 8.40
CA LEU A 61 5.84 0.64 9.12
C LEU A 61 6.58 -0.50 9.81
N ARG A 62 5.84 -1.48 10.38
CA ARG A 62 6.43 -2.66 11.01
C ARG A 62 7.22 -3.50 10.01
N VAL A 63 6.65 -3.73 8.82
CA VAL A 63 7.33 -4.49 7.78
C VAL A 63 8.50 -3.70 7.21
N ALA A 64 8.33 -2.41 6.93
CA ALA A 64 9.42 -1.54 6.47
C ALA A 64 10.61 -1.54 7.44
N ALA A 65 10.35 -1.43 8.76
CA ALA A 65 11.41 -1.48 9.76
C ALA A 65 12.10 -2.85 9.90
N ALA A 66 11.45 -3.93 9.48
CA ALA A 66 12.02 -5.28 9.52
C ALA A 66 12.80 -5.62 8.24
N VAL A 67 12.31 -5.15 7.09
CA VAL A 67 12.87 -5.41 5.75
C VAL A 67 14.01 -4.46 5.44
N PHE A 68 13.80 -3.15 5.59
CA PHE A 68 14.76 -2.11 5.19
C PHE A 68 15.65 -1.69 6.36
N GLN A 69 16.46 -2.62 6.85
CA GLN A 69 17.33 -2.41 8.02
C GLN A 69 18.44 -1.38 7.76
N GLU A 70 18.79 -1.19 6.49
CA GLU A 70 19.72 -0.17 6.00
C GLU A 70 19.20 1.27 6.19
N VAL A 71 17.89 1.44 6.42
CA VAL A 71 17.26 2.74 6.69
C VAL A 71 16.85 2.83 8.17
N PRO A 72 17.69 3.41 9.05
CA PRO A 72 17.45 3.40 10.51
C PRO A 72 16.20 4.20 10.93
N TYR A 73 15.76 5.16 10.10
CA TYR A 73 14.61 6.02 10.39
C TYR A 73 13.31 5.25 10.67
N PHE A 74 13.06 4.13 9.98
CA PHE A 74 11.85 3.34 10.19
C PHE A 74 11.79 2.74 11.60
N LYS A 75 12.93 2.27 12.11
CA LYS A 75 13.03 1.71 13.45
C LYS A 75 12.80 2.78 14.51
N THR A 76 13.45 3.94 14.39
CA THR A 76 13.29 5.06 15.33
C THR A 76 11.84 5.56 15.35
N MET A 77 11.19 5.70 14.19
CA MET A 77 9.79 6.12 14.12
C MET A 77 8.83 5.13 14.77
N ARG A 78 9.08 3.84 14.60
CA ARG A 78 8.30 2.79 15.25
C ARG A 78 8.45 2.85 16.78
N GLU A 79 9.68 3.00 17.28
CA GLU A 79 9.98 3.09 18.71
C GLU A 79 9.34 4.33 19.35
N MET A 80 9.43 5.51 18.70
CA MET A 80 8.78 6.74 19.18
C MET A 80 7.27 6.61 19.31
N THR A 81 6.64 5.79 18.46
CA THR A 81 5.19 5.60 18.49
C THR A 81 4.76 4.65 19.59
N LEU A 82 5.51 3.57 19.80
CA LEU A 82 5.29 2.67 20.93
C LEU A 82 5.46 3.41 22.26
N ALA A 83 6.35 4.41 22.32
CA ALA A 83 6.59 5.21 23.51
C ALA A 83 5.52 6.30 23.76
N SER A 84 5.06 7.01 22.72
CA SER A 84 4.16 8.17 22.92
C SER A 84 2.67 7.86 22.79
N GLY A 85 2.28 6.86 22.00
CA GLY A 85 0.87 6.55 21.68
C GLY A 85 0.09 7.66 20.97
N ALA A 86 0.72 8.80 20.65
CA ALA A 86 0.04 10.00 20.16
C ALA A 86 -0.09 10.05 18.63
N VAL A 87 0.82 9.39 17.91
CA VAL A 87 0.90 9.45 16.44
C VAL A 87 0.05 8.35 15.80
N ARG A 88 -0.74 8.72 14.79
CA ARG A 88 -1.58 7.81 14.02
C ARG A 88 -0.97 7.55 12.66
N PHE A 89 -0.62 6.30 12.41
CA PHE A 89 0.05 5.89 11.18
C PHE A 89 -0.94 5.44 10.13
N HIS A 90 -1.51 6.42 9.43
CA HIS A 90 -2.32 6.16 8.26
C HIS A 90 -1.48 5.59 7.12
N HIS A 91 -2.06 4.66 6.36
CA HIS A 91 -1.38 3.95 5.28
C HIS A 91 -0.77 4.89 4.24
N ALA A 92 -1.54 5.84 3.69
CA ALA A 92 -1.05 6.75 2.64
C ALA A 92 0.18 7.58 3.04
N PRO A 93 0.19 8.31 4.18
CA PRO A 93 1.39 9.03 4.63
C PRO A 93 2.61 8.13 4.87
N ILE A 94 2.40 6.94 5.45
CA ILE A 94 3.51 6.01 5.72
C ILE A 94 4.05 5.42 4.43
N PHE A 95 3.19 5.10 3.47
CA PHE A 95 3.61 4.64 2.17
C PHE A 95 4.46 5.70 1.45
N GLY A 96 3.99 6.95 1.40
CA GLY A 96 4.74 8.06 0.81
C GLY A 96 6.10 8.28 1.49
N LEU A 97 6.13 8.17 2.82
CA LEU A 97 7.38 8.23 3.59
C LEU A 97 8.34 7.10 3.24
N VAL A 98 7.85 5.86 3.18
CA VAL A 98 8.66 4.68 2.81
C VAL A 98 9.22 4.86 1.41
N CYS A 99 8.39 5.27 0.46
CA CYS A 99 8.84 5.54 -0.91
C CYS A 99 9.92 6.62 -0.96
N GLY A 100 9.71 7.75 -0.27
CA GLY A 100 10.69 8.85 -0.23
C GLY A 100 12.03 8.43 0.40
N LEU A 101 11.99 7.65 1.48
CA LEU A 101 13.21 7.12 2.13
C LEU A 101 13.93 6.08 1.27
N LEU A 102 13.21 5.38 0.39
CA LEU A 102 13.78 4.48 -0.64
C LEU A 102 14.14 5.21 -1.95
N GLY A 103 14.17 6.54 -1.94
CA GLY A 103 14.62 7.35 -3.08
C GLY A 103 13.63 7.44 -4.23
N LEU A 104 12.37 7.03 -4.06
CA LEU A 104 11.33 7.26 -5.05
C LEU A 104 10.91 8.73 -5.06
N ASN A 105 10.77 9.29 -6.26
CA ASN A 105 10.24 10.64 -6.41
C ASN A 105 8.73 10.67 -6.08
N ALA A 106 8.19 11.88 -5.86
CA ALA A 106 6.80 12.06 -5.45
C ALA A 106 5.79 11.60 -6.51
N GLU A 107 6.08 11.77 -7.80
CA GLU A 107 5.20 11.35 -8.89
C GLU A 107 5.08 9.82 -8.95
N THR A 108 6.21 9.12 -8.98
CA THR A 108 6.26 7.66 -8.97
C THR A 108 5.59 7.12 -7.72
N SER A 109 5.83 7.73 -6.55
CA SER A 109 5.19 7.30 -5.30
C SER A 109 3.66 7.38 -5.36
N GLN A 110 3.11 8.45 -5.92
CA GLN A 110 1.66 8.64 -6.09
C GLN A 110 1.07 7.64 -7.09
N LYS A 111 1.73 7.43 -8.23
CA LYS A 111 1.31 6.45 -9.24
C LYS A 111 1.37 5.02 -8.71
N THR A 112 2.43 4.68 -7.98
CA THR A 112 2.58 3.37 -7.30
C THR A 112 1.47 3.18 -6.27
N TYR A 113 1.17 4.20 -5.46
CA TYR A 113 0.08 4.13 -4.48
C TYR A 113 -1.29 3.90 -5.13
N LEU A 114 -1.56 4.57 -6.25
CA LEU A 114 -2.78 4.39 -7.02
C LEU A 114 -2.86 2.98 -7.63
N PHE A 115 -1.74 2.48 -8.18
CA PHE A 115 -1.65 1.14 -8.74
C PHE A 115 -1.91 0.04 -7.70
N ILE A 116 -1.26 0.09 -6.53
CA ILE A 116 -1.49 -0.91 -5.47
C ILE A 116 -2.94 -0.87 -4.98
N THR A 117 -3.53 0.32 -4.88
CA THR A 117 -4.92 0.49 -4.45
C THR A 117 -5.88 -0.17 -5.43
N MET A 118 -5.70 0.09 -6.72
CA MET A 118 -6.48 -0.52 -7.78
C MET A 118 -6.30 -2.04 -7.82
N ARG A 119 -5.06 -2.53 -7.77
CA ARG A 119 -4.72 -3.95 -7.74
C ARG A 119 -5.43 -4.66 -6.58
N ASP A 120 -5.46 -4.04 -5.41
CA ASP A 120 -6.05 -4.62 -4.21
C ASP A 120 -7.58 -4.71 -4.29
N VAL A 121 -8.23 -3.72 -4.93
CA VAL A 121 -9.67 -3.77 -5.25
C VAL A 121 -9.98 -4.89 -6.25
N VAL A 122 -9.20 -4.99 -7.32
CA VAL A 122 -9.35 -6.07 -8.33
C VAL A 122 -9.12 -7.45 -7.69
N SER A 123 -8.11 -7.57 -6.83
CA SER A 123 -7.83 -8.79 -6.05
C SER A 123 -8.97 -9.15 -5.08
N ALA A 124 -9.61 -8.15 -4.45
CA ALA A 124 -10.81 -8.38 -3.67
C ALA A 124 -11.98 -8.89 -4.53
N ALA A 125 -12.21 -8.31 -5.71
CA ALA A 125 -13.25 -8.75 -6.64
C ALA A 125 -13.04 -10.21 -7.09
N THR A 126 -11.79 -10.62 -7.32
CA THR A 126 -11.46 -12.02 -7.63
C THR A 126 -11.79 -12.96 -6.48
N ARG A 127 -11.44 -12.59 -5.24
CA ARG A 127 -11.75 -13.39 -4.04
C ARG A 127 -13.24 -13.46 -3.72
N LEU A 128 -14.01 -12.45 -4.14
CA LEU A 128 -15.47 -12.43 -4.09
C LEU A 128 -16.14 -13.19 -5.24
N ASN A 129 -15.35 -13.81 -6.13
CA ASN A 129 -15.83 -14.53 -7.31
C ASN A 129 -16.64 -13.64 -8.28
N LEU A 130 -16.37 -12.33 -8.30
CA LEU A 130 -16.99 -11.37 -9.23
C LEU A 130 -16.28 -11.35 -10.60
N VAL A 131 -14.98 -11.64 -10.60
CA VAL A 131 -14.14 -11.69 -11.81
C VAL A 131 -13.13 -12.84 -11.68
N GLY A 132 -12.86 -13.55 -12.77
CA GLY A 132 -11.83 -14.59 -12.79
C GLY A 132 -10.41 -14.01 -12.89
N PRO A 133 -9.35 -14.78 -12.59
CA PRO A 133 -7.96 -14.29 -12.63
C PRO A 133 -7.54 -13.67 -13.97
N LEU A 134 -7.97 -14.24 -15.09
CA LEU A 134 -7.71 -13.68 -16.42
C LEU A 134 -8.43 -12.34 -16.61
N GLY A 135 -9.71 -12.27 -16.24
CA GLY A 135 -10.50 -11.04 -16.33
C GLY A 135 -9.97 -9.94 -15.42
N ALA A 136 -9.44 -10.29 -14.25
CA ALA A 136 -8.80 -9.37 -13.32
C ALA A 136 -7.54 -8.74 -13.94
N ALA A 137 -6.69 -9.54 -14.58
CA ALA A 137 -5.50 -9.04 -15.27
C ALA A 137 -5.86 -8.10 -16.45
N VAL A 138 -6.88 -8.46 -17.23
CA VAL A 138 -7.40 -7.62 -18.32
C VAL A 138 -7.94 -6.30 -17.77
N LEU A 139 -8.74 -6.35 -16.71
CA LEU A 139 -9.33 -5.17 -16.08
C LEU A 139 -8.25 -4.23 -15.54
N GLN A 140 -7.23 -4.77 -14.86
CA GLN A 140 -6.12 -3.98 -14.32
C GLN A 140 -5.35 -3.26 -15.44
N HIS A 141 -5.14 -3.90 -16.58
CA HIS A 141 -4.52 -3.27 -17.74
C HIS A 141 -5.40 -2.16 -18.34
N GLN A 142 -6.70 -2.42 -18.50
CA GLN A 142 -7.65 -1.46 -19.07
C GLN A 142 -7.79 -0.19 -18.21
N LEU A 143 -7.72 -0.34 -16.89
CA LEU A 143 -7.82 0.79 -15.96
C LEU A 143 -6.57 1.68 -15.92
N ALA A 144 -5.47 1.31 -16.58
CA ALA A 144 -4.22 2.09 -16.56
C ALA A 144 -4.40 3.52 -17.11
N ALA A 145 -5.19 3.69 -18.18
CA ALA A 145 -5.46 5.02 -18.75
C ALA A 145 -6.23 5.90 -17.76
N ASN A 146 -7.26 5.33 -17.11
CA ASN A 146 -8.04 6.02 -16.08
C ASN A 146 -7.18 6.35 -14.86
N ALA A 147 -6.25 5.45 -14.48
CA ALA A 147 -5.31 5.71 -13.40
C ALA A 147 -4.42 6.93 -13.70
N GLU A 148 -3.90 7.02 -14.92
CA GLU A 148 -3.06 8.15 -15.34
C GLU A 148 -3.86 9.47 -15.35
N GLU A 149 -5.12 9.44 -15.82
CA GLU A 149 -6.01 10.61 -15.79
C GLU A 149 -6.29 11.07 -14.34
N LEU A 150 -6.62 10.13 -13.45
CA LEU A 150 -6.83 10.41 -12.03
C LEU A 150 -5.57 10.97 -11.38
N SER A 151 -4.39 10.39 -11.68
CA SER A 151 -3.12 10.88 -11.18
C SER A 151 -2.91 12.34 -11.61
N LYS A 152 -3.08 12.67 -12.89
CA LYS A 152 -2.92 14.05 -13.39
C LYS A 152 -3.91 15.03 -12.74
N LYS A 153 -5.14 14.58 -12.49
CA LYS A 153 -6.19 15.42 -11.91
C LYS A 153 -5.95 15.73 -10.43
N TRP A 154 -5.43 14.77 -9.65
CA TRP A 154 -5.40 14.87 -8.19
C TRP A 154 -4.01 15.00 -7.57
N MET A 155 -2.95 14.83 -8.36
CA MET A 155 -1.56 14.92 -7.89
C MET A 155 -1.20 16.32 -7.39
N ASN A 156 -0.35 16.38 -6.36
CA ASN A 156 0.26 17.60 -5.80
C ASN A 156 -0.74 18.65 -5.30
N ARG A 157 -1.89 18.19 -4.77
CA ARG A 157 -2.88 19.05 -4.11
C ARG A 157 -2.50 19.38 -2.66
N PRO A 158 -2.96 20.52 -2.12
CA PRO A 158 -2.77 20.86 -0.71
C PRO A 158 -3.45 19.83 0.20
N VAL A 159 -2.88 19.61 1.40
CA VAL A 159 -3.36 18.60 2.36
C VAL A 159 -4.76 18.92 2.89
N GLU A 160 -5.13 20.19 2.88
CA GLU A 160 -6.45 20.69 3.26
C GLU A 160 -7.54 20.18 2.31
N GLU A 161 -7.18 19.87 1.06
CA GLU A 161 -8.08 19.29 0.06
C GLU A 161 -8.05 17.76 0.05
N ALA A 162 -7.30 17.12 0.97
CA ALA A 162 -7.27 15.66 1.14
C ALA A 162 -8.53 15.13 1.86
N CYS A 163 -9.70 15.52 1.36
CA CYS A 163 -11.00 15.07 1.83
C CYS A 163 -11.80 14.44 0.68
N GLN A 164 -12.46 13.32 0.95
CA GLN A 164 -13.37 12.69 0.00
C GLN A 164 -14.72 12.47 0.67
N THR A 165 -15.78 12.92 0.01
CA THR A 165 -17.17 12.70 0.43
C THR A 165 -17.90 11.94 -0.68
N ASN A 166 -18.39 10.73 -0.43
CA ASN A 166 -19.20 9.98 -1.39
C ASN A 166 -20.39 9.29 -0.70
N PRO A 167 -21.47 10.04 -0.41
CA PRO A 167 -22.58 9.59 0.44
C PRO A 167 -23.20 8.23 0.08
N LEU A 168 -23.14 7.83 -1.20
CA LEU A 168 -23.64 6.54 -1.65
C LEU A 168 -22.72 5.38 -1.23
N LEU A 169 -21.42 5.48 -1.50
CA LEU A 169 -20.43 4.50 -1.03
C LEU A 169 -20.42 4.46 0.50
N ASP A 170 -20.54 5.62 1.13
CA ASP A 170 -20.61 5.80 2.57
C ASP A 170 -21.72 4.95 3.19
N THR A 171 -22.92 5.01 2.60
CA THR A 171 -24.10 4.26 3.05
C THR A 171 -23.94 2.75 2.81
N ILE A 172 -23.56 2.34 1.60
CA ILE A 172 -23.44 0.91 1.23
C ILE A 172 -22.44 0.20 2.13
N GLN A 173 -21.32 0.84 2.41
CA GLN A 173 -20.28 0.21 3.21
C GLN A 173 -20.56 0.29 4.72
N GLY A 174 -21.29 1.30 5.19
CA GLY A 174 -21.83 1.31 6.56
C GLY A 174 -22.69 0.07 6.85
N CYS A 175 -23.32 -0.49 5.81
CA CYS A 175 -24.07 -1.72 5.91
C CYS A 175 -23.22 -3.00 6.04
N HIS A 176 -21.89 -2.93 5.87
CA HIS A 176 -21.01 -4.10 5.97
C HIS A 176 -21.08 -4.77 7.36
N GLY A 177 -21.33 -3.97 8.41
CA GLY A 177 -21.59 -4.45 9.77
C GLY A 177 -22.86 -5.31 9.91
N TYR A 178 -23.81 -5.21 8.97
CA TYR A 178 -25.06 -5.97 9.00
C TYR A 178 -25.02 -7.25 8.15
N LEU A 179 -23.89 -7.54 7.48
CA LEU A 179 -23.75 -8.76 6.69
C LEU A 179 -23.70 -10.00 7.60
N PHE A 180 -24.57 -10.98 7.30
CA PHE A 180 -24.67 -12.26 8.00
C PHE A 180 -23.37 -13.09 7.93
N SER A 181 -22.68 -13.05 6.79
CA SER A 181 -21.36 -13.66 6.59
C SER A 181 -20.40 -12.64 5.99
N ARG A 182 -19.16 -12.62 6.48
CA ARG A 182 -18.14 -11.65 6.07
C ARG A 182 -16.89 -12.37 5.61
N LEU A 183 -16.46 -12.06 4.39
CA LEU A 183 -15.19 -12.53 3.82
C LEU A 183 -14.04 -11.55 4.09
N PHE A 184 -14.35 -10.32 4.48
CA PHE A 184 -13.38 -9.28 4.81
C PHE A 184 -13.64 -8.71 6.20
N CYS A 185 -12.56 -8.32 6.87
CA CYS A 185 -12.61 -7.49 8.05
C CYS A 185 -12.81 -6.05 7.58
N SER A 186 -14.04 -5.52 7.62
CA SER A 186 -14.23 -4.07 7.60
C SER A 186 -13.73 -3.52 8.91
#